data_AF-A0A7Y5SKB9-F1
#
_entry.id   AF-A0A7Y5SKB9-F1
#
_cell.length_a   1.000
_cell.length_b   1.000
_cell.length_c   1.000
_cell.angle_alpha   90.00
_cell.angle_beta   90.00
_cell.angle_gamma   90.00
#
_symmetry.space_group_name_H-M   'P 1'
#
loop_
_entity.id
_entity.type
_entity.pdbx_description
1 polymer ?
#
loop_
_entity_poly.entity_id
_entity_poly.type
_entity_poly.pdbx_seq_one_letter_code
_entity_poly.pdbx_strand_id
1 'polypeptide(L)'
;MIVYVWGNLTADNFTPRPGKDTVGRPGQRPGLSAFASPPANRKSQAVDLAMIGPALKGFPDELDQGGTQGHVAITPVDDSGEIDVKALEQWASFRKTGRVHPFTQVLLDAIVEPNVWIEE
;
A
#
# COMPACT_ATOMS: atom_id res chain seq x y z
N MET A 1 -4.10 6.93 -10.57
CA MET A 1 -4.78 5.62 -10.57
C MET A 1 -5.30 5.42 -9.17
N ILE A 2 -6.58 5.12 -9.01
CA ILE A 2 -7.16 4.89 -7.69
C ILE A 2 -6.94 3.45 -7.27
N VAL A 3 -6.51 3.25 -6.02
CA VAL A 3 -6.42 1.94 -5.38
C VAL A 3 -7.07 1.98 -3.99
N TYR A 4 -7.39 0.82 -3.46
CA TYR A 4 -8.19 0.65 -2.25
C TYR A 4 -7.36 -0.06 -1.18
N VAL A 5 -6.99 0.67 -0.13
CA VAL A 5 -6.33 0.11 1.06
C VAL A 5 -7.41 -0.36 2.03
N TRP A 6 -7.32 -1.61 2.47
CA TRP A 6 -8.35 -2.21 3.32
C TRP A 6 -8.25 -1.76 4.77
N GLY A 7 -9.41 -1.64 5.41
CA GLY A 7 -9.53 -1.39 6.84
C GLY A 7 -9.94 0.04 7.19
N ASN A 8 -9.81 0.35 8.48
CA ASN A 8 -10.13 1.68 9.01
C ASN A 8 -9.04 2.68 8.64
N LEU A 9 -9.43 3.96 8.56
CA LEU A 9 -8.53 5.08 8.34
C LEU A 9 -7.65 5.32 9.58
N THR A 10 -6.54 4.59 9.68
CA THR A 10 -5.57 4.71 10.76
C THR A 10 -4.15 4.64 10.20
N ALA A 11 -3.20 5.35 10.83
CA ALA A 11 -1.80 5.29 10.42
C ALA A 11 -1.26 3.85 10.34
N ASP A 12 -1.65 2.98 11.27
CA ASP A 12 -1.23 1.58 11.29
C ASP A 12 -1.74 0.76 10.09
N ASN A 13 -2.92 1.04 9.56
CA ASN A 13 -3.42 0.37 8.36
C ASN A 13 -2.75 0.89 7.09
N PHE A 14 -2.21 2.11 7.13
CA PHE A 14 -1.45 2.74 6.05
C PHE A 14 0.07 2.60 6.22
N THR A 15 0.51 1.73 7.14
CA THR A 15 1.92 1.42 7.36
C THR A 15 2.16 -0.08 7.14
N PRO A 16 3.15 -0.49 6.31
CA PRO A 16 3.45 -1.88 6.02
C PRO A 16 3.74 -2.70 7.29
N ARG A 17 3.36 -3.98 7.27
CA ARG A 17 3.63 -4.96 8.32
C ARG A 17 5.06 -5.47 8.25
N PRO A 18 5.86 -5.30 9.32
CA PRO A 18 7.17 -5.94 9.42
C PRO A 18 7.08 -7.46 9.20
N GLY A 19 7.96 -8.00 8.36
CA GLY A 19 8.06 -9.44 8.09
C GLY A 19 6.93 -10.03 7.22
N LYS A 20 5.90 -9.25 6.89
CA LYS A 20 4.82 -9.69 5.99
C LYS A 20 4.80 -8.89 4.70
N ASP A 21 4.77 -7.57 4.83
CA ASP A 21 4.73 -6.66 3.68
C ASP A 21 6.16 -6.33 3.20
N THR A 22 7.19 -6.62 4.01
CA THR A 22 8.60 -6.33 3.67
C THR A 22 9.33 -7.44 2.89
N VAL A 23 8.74 -8.62 2.74
CA VAL A 23 9.43 -9.82 2.18
C VAL A 23 8.88 -10.23 0.81
N GLY A 24 7.70 -9.74 0.41
CA GLY A 24 7.03 -10.18 -0.82
C GLY A 24 6.59 -11.65 -0.77
N ARG A 25 5.96 -12.12 -1.86
CA ARG A 25 5.51 -13.51 -2.08
C ARG A 25 5.69 -13.84 -3.55
N PRO A 26 5.62 -15.12 -4.00
CA PRO A 26 5.61 -15.43 -5.42
C PRO A 26 4.58 -14.58 -6.17
N GLY A 27 5.02 -13.85 -7.21
CA GLY A 27 4.20 -12.92 -7.98
C GLY A 27 3.79 -11.63 -7.26
N GLN A 28 4.30 -11.36 -6.05
CA GLN A 28 4.00 -10.16 -5.27
C GLN A 28 5.28 -9.44 -4.87
N ARG A 29 5.34 -8.15 -5.18
CA ARG A 29 6.43 -7.28 -4.70
C ARG A 29 6.21 -6.90 -3.23
N PRO A 30 7.29 -6.67 -2.46
CA PRO A 30 7.16 -6.18 -1.08
C PRO A 30 6.60 -4.75 -1.09
N GLY A 31 5.62 -4.49 -0.22
CA GLY A 31 4.93 -3.22 -0.11
C GLY A 31 3.61 -3.33 0.67
N LEU A 32 3.02 -2.18 0.99
CA LEU A 32 1.69 -2.08 1.55
C LEU A 32 0.65 -2.61 0.55
N SER A 33 -0.22 -3.49 1.01
CA SER A 33 -1.24 -4.14 0.19
C SER A 33 -2.42 -3.19 -0.11
N ALA A 34 -2.76 -3.09 -1.40
CA ALA A 34 -3.93 -2.39 -1.91
C ALA A 34 -4.56 -3.18 -3.07
N PHE A 35 -5.74 -2.76 -3.53
CA PHE A 35 -6.42 -3.37 -4.67
C PHE A 35 -6.90 -2.31 -5.68
N ALA A 36 -6.96 -2.65 -6.96
CA ALA A 36 -7.45 -1.77 -8.03
C ALA A 36 -8.97 -1.53 -7.99
N SER A 37 -9.70 -2.42 -7.30
CA SER A 37 -11.14 -2.31 -7.07
C SER A 37 -11.43 -2.38 -5.57
N PRO A 38 -12.50 -1.73 -5.09
CA PRO A 38 -12.89 -1.84 -3.70
C PRO A 38 -13.32 -3.28 -3.41
N PRO A 39 -12.91 -3.86 -2.27
CA PRO A 39 -13.35 -5.19 -1.88
C PRO A 39 -14.85 -5.20 -1.54
N ALA A 40 -15.57 -6.21 -2.01
CA ALA A 40 -16.95 -6.43 -1.59
C ALA A 40 -17.03 -6.75 -0.08
N ASN A 41 -18.08 -6.25 0.57
CA ASN A 41 -18.40 -6.49 1.98
C ASN A 41 -17.27 -6.13 2.96
N ARG A 42 -16.38 -5.21 2.55
CA ARG A 42 -15.26 -4.75 3.36
C ARG A 42 -15.06 -3.26 3.20
N LYS A 43 -14.74 -2.60 4.31
CA LYS A 43 -14.38 -1.18 4.31
C LYS A 43 -12.99 -0.99 3.70
N SER A 44 -12.87 0.00 2.84
CA SER A 44 -11.61 0.42 2.24
C SER A 44 -11.50 1.93 2.15
N GLN A 45 -10.30 2.41 1.82
CA GLN A 45 -9.99 3.81 1.62
C GLN A 45 -9.43 3.97 0.21
N ALA A 46 -10.05 4.82 -0.61
CA ALA A 46 -9.59 5.10 -1.96
C ALA A 46 -8.43 6.09 -1.92
N VAL A 47 -7.30 5.68 -2.47
CA VAL A 47 -6.04 6.44 -2.53
C VAL A 47 -5.73 6.72 -3.99
N ASP A 48 -5.46 7.97 -4.34
CA ASP A 48 -4.95 8.30 -5.67
C ASP A 48 -3.43 8.22 -5.73
N LEU A 49 -2.91 7.22 -6.44
CA LEU A 49 -1.48 7.05 -6.64
C LEU A 49 -0.83 8.17 -7.45
N ALA A 50 -1.60 9.06 -8.09
CA ALA A 50 -1.02 10.26 -8.71
C ALA A 50 -0.57 11.31 -7.66
N MET A 51 -1.09 11.23 -6.42
CA MET A 51 -0.82 12.20 -5.35
C MET A 51 0.33 11.80 -4.42
N ILE A 52 0.81 10.56 -4.47
CA ILE A 52 1.80 10.03 -3.50
C ILE A 52 3.26 10.44 -3.81
N GLY A 53 3.49 11.18 -4.90
CA GLY A 53 4.80 11.66 -5.30
C GLY A 53 5.75 10.56 -5.81
N PRO A 54 7.02 10.91 -6.14
CA PRO A 54 7.95 9.99 -6.78
C PRO A 54 8.57 8.96 -5.83
N ALA A 55 8.57 9.22 -4.52
CA ALA A 55 9.21 8.36 -3.53
C ALA A 55 8.42 7.08 -3.22
N LEU A 56 7.13 7.02 -3.59
CA LEU A 56 6.28 5.85 -3.46
C LEU A 56 5.72 5.45 -4.82
N LYS A 57 5.59 4.15 -5.06
CA LYS A 57 5.02 3.63 -6.30
C LYS A 57 4.14 2.42 -6.03
N GLY A 58 3.05 2.31 -6.79
CA GLY A 58 2.22 1.12 -6.85
C GLY A 58 2.71 0.17 -7.93
N PHE A 59 2.92 -1.10 -7.58
CA PHE A 59 3.26 -2.17 -8.50
C PHE A 59 2.15 -3.22 -8.51
N PRO A 60 1.53 -3.52 -9.66
CA PRO A 60 0.61 -4.64 -9.75
C PRO A 60 1.35 -5.97 -9.56
N ASP A 61 0.63 -6.96 -9.06
CA ASP A 61 1.12 -8.34 -8.95
C ASP A 61 1.40 -8.97 -10.33
N GLU A 62 2.36 -9.90 -10.38
CA GLU A 62 2.74 -10.70 -11.54
C GLU A 62 1.93 -12.02 -11.52
N LEU A 63 0.86 -12.07 -12.33
CA LEU A 63 -0.14 -13.16 -12.27
C LEU A 63 0.39 -14.52 -12.72
N ASP A 64 1.34 -14.53 -13.66
CA ASP A 64 2.01 -15.73 -14.15
C ASP A 64 2.93 -16.38 -13.10
N GLN A 65 3.24 -15.65 -12.02
CA GLN A 65 4.10 -16.11 -10.92
C GLN A 65 3.35 -16.34 -9.61
N GLY A 66 2.00 -16.39 -9.65
CA GLY A 66 1.16 -16.64 -8.47
C GLY A 66 0.64 -15.38 -7.78
N GLY A 67 0.76 -14.22 -8.44
CA GLY A 67 0.18 -12.97 -7.99
C GLY A 67 -1.36 -12.98 -8.00
N THR A 68 -1.97 -12.00 -7.33
CA THR A 68 -3.43 -11.87 -7.24
C THR A 68 -3.94 -10.78 -8.19
N GLN A 69 -4.96 -11.10 -9.00
CA GLN A 69 -5.55 -10.13 -9.92
C GLN A 69 -6.05 -8.88 -9.19
N GLY A 70 -5.63 -7.72 -9.68
CA GLY A 70 -6.00 -6.42 -9.12
C GLY A 70 -5.28 -6.06 -7.83
N HIS A 71 -4.45 -6.94 -7.25
CA HIS A 71 -3.61 -6.57 -6.11
C HIS A 71 -2.48 -5.63 -6.56
N VAL A 72 -2.19 -4.65 -5.72
CA VAL A 72 -1.13 -3.65 -5.92
C VAL A 72 -0.33 -3.52 -4.64
N ALA A 73 0.99 -3.64 -4.74
CA ALA A 73 1.93 -3.33 -3.67
C ALA A 73 2.38 -1.87 -3.77
N ILE A 74 2.11 -1.07 -2.74
CA ILE A 74 2.60 0.31 -2.62
C ILE A 74 3.88 0.31 -1.81
N THR A 75 4.99 0.78 -2.38
CA THR A 75 6.31 0.61 -1.78
C THR A 75 7.23 1.79 -2.13
N PRO A 76 8.20 2.14 -1.27
CA PRO A 76 9.19 3.14 -1.62
C PRO A 76 10.12 2.65 -2.71
N VAL A 77 10.58 3.59 -3.52
CA VAL A 77 11.51 3.35 -4.62
C VAL A 77 12.72 4.27 -4.51
N ASP A 78 13.86 3.81 -5.01
CA ASP A 78 15.07 4.62 -5.14
C ASP A 78 15.03 5.51 -6.40
N ASP A 79 16.11 6.26 -6.64
CA ASP A 79 16.23 7.17 -7.80
C ASP A 79 16.19 6.44 -9.15
N SER A 80 16.43 5.12 -9.18
CA SER A 80 16.31 4.28 -10.38
C SER A 80 14.88 3.75 -10.58
N GLY A 81 14.00 3.94 -9.60
CA GLY A 81 12.63 3.44 -9.60
C GLY A 81 12.50 1.98 -9.15
N GLU A 82 13.59 1.40 -8.64
CA GLU A 82 13.62 0.06 -8.04
C GLU A 82 13.21 0.12 -6.57
N ILE A 83 12.75 -1.00 -6.01
CA ILE A 83 12.24 -1.03 -4.64
C ILE A 83 13.35 -0.77 -3.64
N ASP A 84 13.19 0.26 -2.82
CA ASP A 84 14.09 0.52 -1.69
C ASP A 84 13.63 -0.28 -0.48
N VAL A 85 14.16 -1.49 -0.35
CA VAL A 85 13.84 -2.42 0.76
C VAL A 85 14.21 -1.81 2.12
N LYS A 86 15.29 -1.03 2.22
CA LYS A 86 15.69 -0.43 3.50
C LYS A 86 14.71 0.65 3.92
N ALA A 87 14.29 1.50 3.00
CA ALA A 87 13.25 2.49 3.27
C ALA A 87 11.90 1.82 3.60
N LEU A 88 11.58 0.70 2.94
CA LEU A 88 10.38 -0.07 3.25
C LEU A 88 10.42 -0.68 4.66
N GLU A 89 11.55 -1.28 5.07
CA GLU A 89 11.74 -1.82 6.42
C GLU A 89 11.69 -0.72 7.49
N GLN A 90 12.32 0.42 7.22
CA GLN A 90 12.25 1.59 8.07
C GLN A 90 10.80 2.07 8.22
N TRP A 91 10.06 2.19 7.11
CA TRP A 91 8.66 2.57 7.14
C TRP A 91 7.82 1.58 7.94
N ALA A 92 8.00 0.27 7.70
CA ALA A 92 7.29 -0.78 8.42
C ALA A 92 7.54 -0.73 9.94
N SER A 93 8.74 -0.32 10.37
CA SER A 93 9.12 -0.22 11.79
C SER A 93 8.28 0.80 12.58
N PHE A 94 7.60 1.73 11.91
CA PHE A 94 6.73 2.73 12.56
C PHE A 94 5.35 2.16 12.92
N ARG A 95 4.97 1.01 12.35
CA ARG A 95 3.66 0.41 12.60
C ARG A 95 3.49 0.07 14.09
N LYS A 96 2.35 0.46 14.68
CA LYS A 96 2.00 0.28 16.09
C LYS A 96 2.91 1.00 17.08
N THR A 97 3.75 1.94 16.63
CA THR A 97 4.60 2.73 17.54
C THR A 97 3.90 3.98 18.08
N GLY A 98 2.73 4.33 17.53
CA GLY A 98 2.04 5.60 17.80
C GLY A 98 2.65 6.80 17.07
N ARG A 99 3.75 6.62 16.33
CA ARG A 99 4.36 7.64 15.47
C ARG A 99 3.98 7.42 14.02
N VAL A 100 3.79 8.51 13.28
CA VAL A 100 3.47 8.47 11.85
C VAL A 100 4.75 8.64 11.03
N HIS A 101 5.01 7.70 10.12
CA HIS A 101 6.10 7.82 9.16
C HIS A 101 5.72 8.79 8.04
N PRO A 102 6.66 9.56 7.44
CA PRO A 102 6.36 10.44 6.32
C PRO A 102 5.63 9.76 5.16
N PHE A 103 6.03 8.53 4.78
CA PHE A 103 5.31 7.77 3.74
C PHE A 103 3.87 7.41 4.13
N THR A 104 3.62 7.10 5.40
CA THR A 104 2.25 6.91 5.89
C THR A 104 1.45 8.19 5.72
N GLN A 105 2.02 9.34 6.08
CA GLN A 105 1.36 10.63 5.94
C GLN A 105 1.03 10.95 4.48
N VAL A 106 1.97 10.72 3.57
CA VAL A 106 1.76 10.89 2.12
C VAL A 106 0.57 10.07 1.63
N LEU A 107 0.43 8.81 2.08
CA LEU A 107 -0.73 8.00 1.70
C LEU A 107 -2.04 8.50 2.31
N LEU A 108 -2.02 8.98 3.55
CA LEU A 108 -3.19 9.54 4.21
C LEU A 108 -3.67 10.82 3.50
N ASP A 109 -2.73 11.66 3.07
CA ASP A 109 -3.02 12.90 2.33
C ASP A 109 -3.50 12.63 0.89
N ALA A 110 -3.15 11.47 0.33
CA ALA A 110 -3.59 11.01 -1.00
C ALA A 110 -4.96 10.31 -1.01
N ILE A 111 -5.67 10.29 0.12
CA ILE A 111 -7.03 9.72 0.19
C ILE A 111 -8.00 10.68 -0.47
N VAL A 112 -8.68 10.19 -1.51
CA VAL A 112 -9.70 10.95 -2.25
C VAL A 112 -11.12 10.58 -1.85
N GLU A 113 -11.32 9.38 -1.30
CA GLU A 113 -12.61 8.93 -0.78
C GLU A 113 -12.43 7.97 0.41
N PRO A 114 -12.80 8.38 1.63
CA PRO A 114 -12.70 7.52 2.81
C PRO A 114 -13.94 6.62 2.97
N ASN A 115 -13.74 5.47 3.63
CA ASN A 115 -14.79 4.53 4.01
C ASN A 115 -15.63 3.96 2.85
N VAL A 116 -15.01 3.72 1.69
CA VAL A 116 -15.66 3.06 0.56
C VAL A 116 -16.12 1.66 0.97
N TRP A 117 -17.38 1.37 0.67
CA TRP A 117 -18.07 0.11 0.93
C TRP A 117 -18.91 -0.28 -0.28
N ILE A 118 -18.76 -1.51 -0.74
CA ILE A 118 -19.59 -2.09 -1.81
C ILE A 118 -20.24 -3.37 -1.29
N GLU A 119 -21.55 -3.49 -1.50
CA GLU A 119 -22.31 -4.73 -1.30
C GLU A 119 -22.20 -5.59 -2.55
N GLU A 120 -22.19 -6.91 -2.38
CA GLU A 120 -22.11 -7.89 -3.47
C GLU A 120 -23.46 -8.10 -4.17
#